data_AF-A0A2E7ZPF8-F1
#
_entry.id   AF-A0A2E7ZPF8-F1
#
_cell.length_a   1.000
_cell.length_b   1.000
_cell.length_c   1.000
_cell.angle_alpha   90.00
_cell.angle_beta   90.00
_cell.angle_gamma   90.00
#
_symmetry.space_group_name_H-M   'P 1'
#
loop_
_entity.id
_entity.type
_entity.pdbx_description
1 polymer ?
#
loop_
_entity_poly.entity_id
_entity_poly.type
_entity_poly.pdbx_seq_one_letter_code
_entity_poly.pdbx_strand_id
1 'polypeptide(L)'
;MQRFLDLSITPCLSILTKISSANPLIWLIHENGGGGPLFVNENTITTQGGYSVIDRKGTDGDGKELHRGMLSIQQAILDNVYNTWTASSCSSVLQDHGWLTANHFPGAAPTPENPNVVHSASINASVSAFWGQPVAFSSWPARRPTGFYLSPGSIGKVTVPKEMVNSGFRILVGAHTVDHEARSEDPARRLHRVTRTYSIVDTVTSIVNPLGGGVYILVPYLSNLGQIEI
;
A
#
# COMPACT_ATOMS: atom_id res chain seq x y z
N MET A 1 -24.01 -19.82 -30.84
CA MET A 1 -24.06 -18.59 -30.00
C MET A 1 -23.17 -18.84 -28.78
N GLN A 2 -21.87 -18.66 -28.96
CA GLN A 2 -20.83 -18.98 -27.97
C GLN A 2 -20.85 -17.89 -26.88
N ARG A 3 -21.17 -18.24 -25.64
CA ARG A 3 -20.90 -17.38 -24.49
C ARG A 3 -19.38 -17.35 -24.27
N PHE A 4 -18.72 -16.34 -24.82
CA PHE A 4 -17.44 -15.87 -24.30
C PHE A 4 -17.73 -15.22 -22.95
N LEU A 5 -17.67 -16.01 -21.87
CA LEU A 5 -17.49 -15.47 -20.53
C LEU A 5 -16.03 -15.02 -20.44
N ASP A 6 -15.83 -13.71 -20.38
CA ASP A 6 -14.54 -13.04 -20.22
C ASP A 6 -13.67 -13.73 -19.15
N LEU A 7 -12.52 -14.27 -19.56
CA LEU A 7 -11.52 -14.84 -18.65
C LEU A 7 -10.95 -13.82 -17.65
N SER A 8 -11.21 -12.52 -17.82
CA SER A 8 -10.81 -11.46 -16.88
C SER A 8 -11.73 -11.36 -15.65
N ILE A 9 -12.97 -11.87 -15.71
CA ILE A 9 -13.96 -11.75 -14.63
C ILE A 9 -13.67 -12.75 -13.50
N THR A 10 -13.21 -13.96 -13.83
CA THR A 10 -12.96 -15.05 -12.88
C THR A 10 -11.96 -14.69 -11.76
N PRO A 11 -10.79 -14.07 -12.04
CA PRO A 11 -9.86 -13.69 -10.98
C PRO A 11 -10.36 -12.51 -10.15
N CYS A 12 -11.06 -11.53 -10.74
CA CYS A 12 -11.67 -10.43 -9.97
C CYS A 12 -12.78 -10.92 -9.03
N LEU A 13 -13.59 -11.88 -9.47
CA LEU A 13 -14.63 -12.49 -8.63
C LEU A 13 -14.01 -13.28 -7.47
N SER A 14 -12.93 -14.02 -7.70
CA SER A 14 -12.18 -14.71 -6.63
C SER A 14 -11.62 -13.73 -5.60
N ILE A 15 -11.09 -12.59 -6.06
CA ILE A 15 -10.61 -11.52 -5.18
C ILE A 15 -11.77 -10.89 -4.41
N LEU A 16 -12.90 -10.62 -5.06
CA LEU A 16 -14.10 -10.11 -4.41
C LEU A 16 -14.57 -11.07 -3.32
N THR A 17 -14.58 -12.39 -3.56
CA THR A 17 -14.94 -13.38 -2.53
C THR A 17 -13.97 -13.36 -1.34
N LYS A 18 -12.66 -13.22 -1.58
CA LYS A 18 -11.65 -13.10 -0.52
C LYS A 18 -11.78 -11.80 0.29
N ILE A 19 -12.00 -10.67 -0.38
CA ILE A 19 -12.21 -9.38 0.28
C ILE A 19 -13.54 -9.39 1.04
N SER A 20 -14.64 -9.83 0.43
CA SER A 20 -15.96 -9.86 1.07
C SER A 20 -16.08 -10.85 2.22
N SER A 21 -15.25 -11.89 2.28
CA SER A 21 -15.19 -12.80 3.44
C SER A 21 -14.30 -12.28 4.56
N ALA A 22 -13.18 -11.61 4.23
CA ALA A 22 -12.22 -11.12 5.23
C ALA A 22 -12.55 -9.71 5.75
N ASN A 23 -12.99 -8.79 4.89
CA ASN A 23 -13.24 -7.40 5.28
C ASN A 23 -14.32 -7.27 6.35
N PRO A 24 -15.49 -7.93 6.30
CA PRO A 24 -16.47 -7.81 7.38
C PRO A 24 -15.93 -8.28 8.73
N LEU A 25 -15.10 -9.32 8.75
CA LEU A 25 -14.43 -9.79 9.99
C LEU A 25 -13.38 -8.77 10.48
N ILE A 26 -12.59 -8.20 9.56
CA ILE A 26 -11.67 -7.10 9.87
C ILE A 26 -12.43 -5.89 10.42
N TRP A 27 -13.53 -5.52 9.76
CA TRP A 27 -14.26 -4.28 9.96
C TRP A 27 -15.11 -4.31 11.23
N LEU A 28 -15.94 -5.34 11.43
CA LEU A 28 -16.83 -5.46 12.61
C LEU A 28 -16.09 -5.87 13.88
N ILE A 29 -15.14 -6.81 13.79
CA ILE A 29 -14.57 -7.46 14.98
C ILE A 29 -13.27 -6.79 15.42
N HIS A 30 -12.47 -6.29 14.48
CA HIS A 30 -11.09 -5.87 14.78
C HIS A 30 -10.90 -4.35 14.73
N GLU A 31 -11.39 -3.67 13.70
CA GLU A 31 -11.15 -2.23 13.55
C GLU A 31 -12.14 -1.36 14.35
N ASN A 32 -13.41 -1.73 14.41
CA ASN A 32 -14.42 -0.97 15.16
C ASN A 32 -14.35 -1.23 16.69
N GLY A 33 -13.74 -2.34 17.10
CA GLY A 33 -13.53 -2.71 18.51
C GLY A 33 -12.27 -2.12 19.17
N GLY A 34 -11.67 -1.09 18.57
CA GLY A 34 -10.43 -0.44 19.08
C GLY A 34 -9.14 -1.26 18.86
N GLY A 35 -9.21 -2.33 18.08
CA GLY A 35 -8.12 -3.30 17.91
C GLY A 35 -7.25 -3.11 16.66
N GLY A 36 -7.50 -2.08 15.84
CA GLY A 36 -6.94 -1.94 14.48
C GLY A 36 -5.44 -2.29 14.35
N PRO A 37 -5.04 -2.95 13.24
CA PRO A 37 -3.77 -3.70 13.11
C PRO A 37 -2.50 -2.85 13.04
N LEU A 38 -2.68 -1.54 12.93
CA LEU A 38 -1.58 -0.68 12.55
C LEU A 38 -0.68 -0.36 13.74
N PHE A 39 -1.21 -0.40 14.95
CA PHE A 39 -0.49 -0.08 16.17
C PHE A 39 -0.86 -0.99 17.33
N VAL A 40 0.06 -1.06 18.28
CA VAL A 40 -0.16 -1.64 19.61
C VAL A 40 -1.34 -0.95 20.29
N ASN A 41 -2.29 -1.74 20.78
CA ASN A 41 -3.47 -1.29 21.53
C ASN A 41 -3.73 -2.26 22.70
N GLU A 42 -4.68 -1.97 23.59
CA GLU A 42 -4.97 -2.78 24.78
C GLU A 42 -5.24 -4.26 24.47
N ASN A 43 -5.79 -4.56 23.30
CA ASN A 43 -6.08 -5.91 22.87
C ASN A 43 -4.85 -6.63 22.28
N THR A 44 -3.94 -5.88 21.64
CA THR A 44 -2.76 -6.41 20.93
C THR A 44 -1.45 -6.25 21.70
N ILE A 45 -1.45 -5.50 22.81
CA ILE A 45 -0.26 -5.18 23.59
C ILE A 45 0.25 -6.41 24.34
N THR A 46 1.51 -6.71 24.09
CA THR A 46 2.34 -7.56 24.94
C THR A 46 3.55 -6.76 25.38
N THR A 47 4.09 -7.06 26.56
CA THR A 47 5.34 -6.44 27.04
C THR A 47 6.47 -7.43 26.86
N GLN A 48 7.42 -7.11 25.98
CA GLN A 48 8.65 -7.90 25.80
C GLN A 48 9.86 -7.00 26.06
N GLY A 49 10.71 -7.40 27.01
CA GLY A 49 11.88 -6.61 27.40
C GLY A 49 11.55 -5.19 27.88
N GLY A 50 10.35 -4.96 28.42
CA GLY A 50 9.88 -3.64 28.87
C GLY A 50 9.26 -2.75 27.79
N TYR A 51 9.12 -3.23 26.55
CA TYR A 51 8.48 -2.47 25.46
C TYR A 51 7.10 -3.01 25.11
N SER A 52 6.16 -2.11 24.82
CA SER A 52 4.84 -2.40 24.27
C SER A 52 4.93 -2.74 22.79
N VAL A 53 4.48 -3.94 22.43
CA VAL A 53 4.70 -4.52 21.12
C VAL A 53 3.51 -5.37 20.68
N ILE A 54 3.40 -5.63 19.38
CA ILE A 54 2.48 -6.62 18.80
C ILE A 54 3.25 -7.94 18.75
N ASP A 55 2.94 -8.82 19.69
CA ASP A 55 3.48 -10.18 19.70
C ASP A 55 2.79 -11.01 18.61
N ARG A 56 3.53 -11.44 17.58
CA ARG A 56 2.96 -12.15 16.43
C ARG A 56 3.04 -13.66 16.56
N LYS A 57 4.05 -14.18 17.25
CA LYS A 57 4.16 -15.59 17.63
C LYS A 57 3.31 -15.89 18.84
N GLY A 58 3.29 -14.97 19.81
CA GLY A 58 2.57 -15.06 21.07
C GLY A 58 2.94 -16.24 21.94
N THR A 59 2.24 -16.35 23.08
CA THR A 59 2.22 -17.57 23.88
C THR A 59 0.85 -18.22 23.70
N ASP A 60 0.80 -19.55 23.58
CA ASP A 60 -0.48 -20.25 23.47
C ASP A 60 -1.34 -19.98 24.72
N GLY A 61 -2.58 -19.54 24.53
CA GLY A 61 -3.52 -19.27 25.62
C GLY A 61 -3.45 -17.84 26.19
N ASP A 62 -2.75 -16.91 25.53
CA ASP A 62 -2.70 -15.49 25.95
C ASP A 62 -3.94 -14.69 25.55
N GLY A 63 -4.89 -15.30 24.82
CA GLY A 63 -6.14 -14.69 24.38
C GLY A 63 -5.99 -13.71 23.21
N LYS A 64 -4.81 -13.65 22.58
CA LYS A 64 -4.48 -12.74 21.47
C LYS A 64 -4.39 -13.44 20.12
N GLU A 65 -4.74 -14.73 20.06
CA GLU A 65 -4.64 -15.56 18.85
C GLU A 65 -5.45 -14.96 17.70
N LEU A 66 -6.66 -14.47 17.98
CA LEU A 66 -7.51 -13.82 16.98
C LEU A 66 -6.84 -12.56 16.41
N HIS A 67 -6.29 -11.71 17.27
CA HIS A 67 -5.61 -10.48 16.83
C HIS A 67 -4.40 -10.77 15.96
N ARG A 68 -3.59 -11.78 16.33
CA ARG A 68 -2.45 -12.27 15.51
C ARG A 68 -2.91 -12.78 14.15
N GLY A 69 -4.01 -13.53 14.12
CA GLY A 69 -4.65 -13.98 12.89
C GLY A 69 -5.08 -12.81 11.99
N MET A 70 -5.77 -11.82 12.56
CA MET A 70 -6.25 -10.65 11.81
C MET A 70 -5.12 -9.80 11.22
N LEU A 71 -4.05 -9.57 11.99
CA LEU A 71 -2.84 -8.91 11.51
C LEU A 71 -2.22 -9.62 10.32
N SER A 72 -2.15 -10.96 10.40
CA SER A 72 -1.59 -11.80 9.34
C SER A 72 -2.46 -11.75 8.08
N ILE A 73 -3.78 -11.80 8.23
CA ILE A 73 -4.75 -11.68 7.14
C ILE A 73 -4.64 -10.30 6.48
N GLN A 74 -4.58 -9.20 7.25
CA GLN A 74 -4.46 -7.86 6.71
C GLN A 74 -3.14 -7.66 5.98
N GLN A 75 -2.03 -8.12 6.53
CA GLN A 75 -0.73 -8.09 5.85
C GLN A 75 -0.79 -8.89 4.53
N ALA A 76 -1.40 -10.08 4.53
CA ALA A 76 -1.56 -10.89 3.33
C ALA A 76 -2.44 -10.23 2.27
N ILE A 77 -3.54 -9.58 2.67
CA ILE A 77 -4.41 -8.80 1.78
C ILE A 77 -3.62 -7.65 1.15
N LEU A 78 -2.91 -6.84 1.96
CA LEU A 78 -2.09 -5.74 1.45
C LEU A 78 -1.05 -6.25 0.43
N ASP A 79 -0.41 -7.37 0.71
CA ASP A 79 0.68 -7.88 -0.12
C ASP A 79 0.21 -8.51 -1.43
N ASN A 80 -0.88 -9.27 -1.37
CA ASN A 80 -1.33 -10.11 -2.48
C ASN A 80 -2.50 -9.54 -3.28
N VAL A 81 -3.35 -8.72 -2.67
CA VAL A 81 -4.54 -8.15 -3.32
C VAL A 81 -4.24 -6.75 -3.87
N TYR A 82 -3.60 -5.89 -3.08
CA TYR A 82 -3.30 -4.52 -3.51
C TYR A 82 -2.01 -4.47 -4.36
N ASN A 83 -2.12 -4.82 -5.63
CA ASN A 83 -0.99 -4.85 -6.58
C ASN A 83 -1.34 -4.19 -7.92
N THR A 84 -0.35 -4.00 -8.80
CA THR A 84 -0.50 -3.35 -10.11
C THR A 84 -1.63 -3.95 -10.96
N TRP A 85 -1.70 -5.27 -11.04
CA TRP A 85 -2.67 -5.95 -11.88
C TRP A 85 -4.10 -5.81 -11.33
N THR A 86 -4.27 -5.94 -10.02
CA THR A 86 -5.61 -5.85 -9.39
C THR A 86 -6.13 -4.42 -9.43
N ALA A 87 -5.24 -3.44 -9.22
CA ALA A 87 -5.58 -2.02 -9.32
C ALA A 87 -6.06 -1.63 -10.73
N SER A 88 -5.50 -2.24 -11.79
CA SER A 88 -5.92 -1.98 -13.17
C SER A 88 -7.14 -2.79 -13.60
N SER A 89 -7.21 -4.07 -13.23
CA SER A 89 -8.19 -5.02 -13.78
C SER A 89 -9.43 -5.18 -12.91
N CYS A 90 -9.31 -4.96 -11.60
CA CYS A 90 -10.36 -5.18 -10.61
C CYS A 90 -10.57 -3.93 -9.73
N SER A 91 -10.42 -2.73 -10.29
CA SER A 91 -10.56 -1.46 -9.56
C SER A 91 -11.91 -1.34 -8.84
N SER A 92 -13.00 -1.77 -9.49
CA SER A 92 -14.35 -1.79 -8.89
C SER A 92 -14.47 -2.70 -7.67
N VAL A 93 -13.64 -3.75 -7.58
CA VAL A 93 -13.59 -4.68 -6.43
C VAL A 93 -12.77 -4.11 -5.28
N LEU A 94 -11.86 -3.17 -5.54
CA LEU A 94 -11.02 -2.53 -4.52
C LEU A 94 -11.58 -1.19 -4.05
N GLN A 95 -12.44 -0.57 -4.86
CA GLN A 95 -13.10 0.69 -4.54
C GLN A 95 -13.84 0.57 -3.19
N ASP A 96 -13.68 1.60 -2.36
CA ASP A 96 -14.32 1.74 -1.03
C ASP A 96 -13.91 0.68 0.01
N HIS A 97 -12.89 -0.13 -0.27
CA HIS A 97 -12.34 -1.12 0.67
C HIS A 97 -11.15 -0.58 1.47
N GLY A 98 -11.27 0.65 1.97
CA GLY A 98 -10.32 1.28 2.88
C GLY A 98 -10.41 0.69 4.30
N TRP A 99 -9.29 0.72 5.03
CA TRP A 99 -9.22 0.29 6.42
C TRP A 99 -9.45 1.48 7.36
N LEU A 100 -10.25 1.30 8.42
CA LEU A 100 -10.56 2.35 9.38
C LEU A 100 -9.33 2.83 10.15
N THR A 101 -8.34 1.94 10.31
CA THR A 101 -7.07 2.29 10.95
C THR A 101 -6.30 3.40 10.20
N ALA A 102 -6.64 3.63 8.93
CA ALA A 102 -6.13 4.76 8.14
C ALA A 102 -6.39 6.12 8.80
N ASN A 103 -7.49 6.25 9.55
CA ASN A 103 -7.83 7.47 10.28
C ASN A 103 -6.77 7.88 11.32
N HIS A 104 -6.01 6.91 11.83
CA HIS A 104 -4.92 7.14 12.77
C HIS A 104 -3.57 7.27 12.06
N PHE A 105 -3.29 6.39 11.11
CA PHE A 105 -2.11 6.47 10.26
C PHE A 105 -2.37 5.80 8.92
N PRO A 106 -1.85 6.33 7.80
CA PRO A 106 -1.04 7.54 7.68
C PRO A 106 -1.79 8.86 7.93
N GLY A 107 -3.10 8.80 8.19
CA GLY A 107 -3.94 9.94 8.57
C GLY A 107 -5.27 9.90 7.84
N ALA A 108 -6.32 10.42 8.49
CA ALA A 108 -7.62 10.55 7.86
C ALA A 108 -7.54 11.43 6.60
N ALA A 109 -8.03 10.92 5.48
CA ALA A 109 -8.18 11.67 4.24
C ALA A 109 -9.57 11.38 3.67
N PRO A 110 -10.43 12.40 3.55
CA PRO A 110 -11.77 12.21 2.99
C PRO A 110 -11.68 11.81 1.52
N THR A 111 -12.67 11.07 1.04
CA THR A 111 -12.83 10.81 -0.40
C THR A 111 -12.98 12.15 -1.13
N PRO A 112 -12.34 12.34 -2.30
CA PRO A 112 -12.47 13.58 -3.07
C PRO A 112 -13.94 13.84 -3.44
N GLU A 113 -14.41 15.08 -3.27
CA GLU A 113 -15.77 15.49 -3.64
C GLU A 113 -16.07 15.23 -5.12
N ASN A 114 -15.07 15.42 -5.97
CA ASN A 114 -15.13 15.09 -7.39
C ASN A 114 -13.93 14.19 -7.77
N PRO A 115 -14.15 12.89 -8.02
CA PRO A 115 -13.08 11.94 -8.34
C PRO A 115 -12.49 12.14 -9.74
N ASN A 116 -13.09 13.01 -10.57
CA ASN A 116 -12.61 13.29 -11.93
C ASN A 116 -11.71 14.53 -12.02
N VAL A 117 -11.42 15.19 -10.89
CA VAL A 117 -10.50 16.33 -10.87
C VAL A 117 -9.10 15.83 -11.19
N VAL A 118 -8.49 16.46 -12.19
CA VAL A 118 -7.10 16.20 -12.59
C VAL A 118 -6.23 17.24 -11.90
N HIS A 119 -5.17 16.76 -11.27
CA HIS A 119 -4.12 17.59 -10.69
C HIS A 119 -2.79 17.28 -11.37
N SER A 120 -1.90 18.25 -11.42
CA SER A 120 -0.56 18.08 -11.98
C SER A 120 0.51 18.31 -10.90
N ALA A 121 1.58 17.54 -10.96
CA ALA A 121 2.77 17.72 -10.15
C ALA A 121 4.03 17.75 -10.99
N SER A 122 4.90 18.70 -10.66
CA SER A 122 6.24 18.80 -11.24
C SER A 122 7.23 18.01 -10.39
N ILE A 123 7.92 17.03 -10.99
CA ILE A 123 8.95 16.24 -10.31
C ILE A 123 10.29 16.28 -11.04
N ASN A 124 11.38 16.20 -10.27
CA ASN A 124 12.71 15.98 -10.83
C ASN A 124 12.92 14.46 -11.07
N ALA A 125 12.80 14.06 -12.33
CA ALA A 125 12.98 12.70 -12.82
C ALA A 125 14.44 12.34 -13.15
N SER A 126 15.42 13.08 -12.62
CA SER A 126 16.85 12.75 -12.69
C SER A 126 17.41 12.20 -11.37
N VAL A 127 18.26 11.17 -11.49
CA VAL A 127 19.09 10.58 -10.42
C VAL A 127 20.45 10.23 -11.04
N SER A 128 21.33 11.21 -11.14
CA SER A 128 22.69 11.02 -11.67
C SER A 128 23.57 10.17 -10.75
N ALA A 129 24.62 9.57 -11.29
CA ALA A 129 25.72 9.07 -10.48
C ALA A 129 26.43 10.26 -9.81
N PHE A 130 26.26 10.43 -8.50
CA PHE A 130 26.98 11.45 -7.73
C PHE A 130 28.31 10.89 -7.23
N TRP A 131 29.31 11.75 -7.05
CA TRP A 131 30.52 11.36 -6.34
C TRP A 131 30.18 11.05 -4.88
N GLY A 132 30.59 9.86 -4.41
CA GLY A 132 30.11 9.32 -3.14
C GLY A 132 28.79 8.55 -3.25
N GLN A 133 28.07 8.61 -4.39
CA GLN A 133 27.12 7.58 -4.77
C GLN A 133 27.78 6.48 -5.62
N PRO A 134 27.54 5.22 -5.25
CA PRO A 134 26.49 4.85 -4.32
C PRO A 134 27.01 4.99 -2.86
N VAL A 135 26.35 5.80 -2.02
CA VAL A 135 26.75 6.03 -0.63
C VAL A 135 26.46 4.69 0.01
N ALA A 136 27.52 3.99 0.41
CA ALA A 136 27.46 2.58 0.80
C ALA A 136 26.96 1.61 -0.31
N PHE A 137 27.29 1.85 -1.57
CA PHE A 137 26.98 0.94 -2.69
C PHE A 137 25.47 0.73 -3.01
N SER A 138 24.57 1.59 -2.50
CA SER A 138 23.15 1.62 -2.83
C SER A 138 22.79 2.21 -4.21
N SER A 139 22.13 1.41 -5.06
CA SER A 139 21.51 1.79 -6.34
C SER A 139 20.00 2.06 -6.23
N TRP A 140 19.52 2.45 -5.05
CA TRP A 140 18.09 2.61 -4.78
C TRP A 140 17.48 3.79 -5.55
N PRO A 141 16.21 3.65 -5.99
CA PRO A 141 15.50 4.74 -6.65
C PRO A 141 15.30 5.93 -5.71
N ALA A 142 15.36 7.16 -6.25
CA ALA A 142 15.02 8.35 -5.49
C ALA A 142 13.51 8.48 -5.35
N ARG A 143 13.05 8.84 -4.16
CA ARG A 143 11.62 9.12 -3.91
C ARG A 143 11.34 10.59 -4.17
N ARG A 144 10.45 10.89 -5.11
CA ARG A 144 9.97 12.24 -5.41
C ARG A 144 8.52 12.40 -4.94
N PRO A 145 8.23 13.28 -3.97
CA PRO A 145 6.86 13.54 -3.56
C PRO A 145 6.10 14.28 -4.66
N THR A 146 4.84 13.93 -4.86
CA THR A 146 3.93 14.66 -5.75
C THR A 146 3.17 15.77 -5.03
N GLY A 147 3.13 15.72 -3.70
CA GLY A 147 2.28 16.61 -2.88
C GLY A 147 0.83 16.12 -2.73
N PHE A 148 0.43 15.08 -3.46
CA PHE A 148 -0.91 14.51 -3.39
C PHE A 148 -1.01 13.33 -2.42
N TYR A 149 -2.22 13.15 -1.91
CA TYR A 149 -2.58 12.11 -0.97
C TYR A 149 -3.72 11.28 -1.55
N LEU A 150 -3.59 9.96 -1.52
CA LEU A 150 -4.65 9.05 -1.93
C LEU A 150 -5.50 8.67 -0.72
N SER A 151 -6.80 8.90 -0.80
CA SER A 151 -7.75 8.52 0.25
C SER A 151 -7.81 6.99 0.40
N PRO A 152 -7.93 6.47 1.63
CA PRO A 152 -7.96 5.03 1.90
C PRO A 152 -9.03 4.30 1.08
N GLY A 153 -8.63 3.25 0.35
CA GLY A 153 -9.56 2.44 -0.47
C GLY A 153 -10.10 3.12 -1.74
N SER A 154 -9.71 4.37 -2.02
CA SER A 154 -10.08 5.04 -3.28
C SER A 154 -9.16 4.62 -4.42
N ILE A 155 -9.71 4.56 -5.64
CA ILE A 155 -8.93 4.34 -6.87
C ILE A 155 -8.40 5.68 -7.39
N GLY A 156 -7.08 5.82 -7.42
CA GLY A 156 -6.40 6.92 -8.09
C GLY A 156 -5.91 6.53 -9.48
N LYS A 157 -5.76 7.51 -10.37
CA LYS A 157 -5.10 7.35 -11.67
C LYS A 157 -3.96 8.34 -11.78
N VAL A 158 -2.77 7.85 -12.07
CA VAL A 158 -1.59 8.69 -12.31
C VAL A 158 -1.29 8.64 -13.80
N THR A 159 -1.24 9.81 -14.42
CA THR A 159 -0.84 9.96 -15.82
C THR A 159 0.63 10.33 -15.86
N VAL A 160 1.40 9.77 -16.79
CA VAL A 160 2.81 10.09 -16.94
C VAL A 160 3.19 10.21 -18.42
N PRO A 161 4.27 10.95 -18.73
CA PRO A 161 4.81 10.97 -20.09
C PRO A 161 5.28 9.59 -20.56
N LYS A 162 5.30 9.42 -21.89
CA LYS A 162 5.61 8.13 -22.52
C LYS A 162 7.02 7.64 -22.19
N GLU A 163 7.94 8.55 -21.93
CA GLU A 163 9.34 8.33 -21.57
C GLU A 163 9.49 7.57 -20.24
N MET A 164 8.51 7.65 -19.34
CA MET A 164 8.52 6.92 -18.06
C MET A 164 8.00 5.48 -18.19
N VAL A 165 7.29 5.17 -19.27
CA VAL A 165 6.62 3.88 -19.46
C VAL A 165 7.63 2.78 -19.77
N ASN A 166 7.60 1.70 -18.98
CA ASN A 166 8.56 0.58 -19.06
C ASN A 166 10.03 1.00 -18.84
N SER A 167 10.28 2.16 -18.23
CA SER A 167 11.63 2.71 -18.00
C SER A 167 12.13 2.53 -16.57
N GLY A 168 11.52 1.61 -15.79
CA GLY A 168 11.91 1.32 -14.40
C GLY A 168 11.34 2.29 -13.34
N PHE A 169 10.60 3.31 -13.76
CA PHE A 169 9.83 4.16 -12.84
C PHE A 169 8.69 3.38 -12.18
N ARG A 170 8.39 3.75 -10.94
CA ARG A 170 7.27 3.17 -10.18
C ARG A 170 6.53 4.25 -9.41
N ILE A 171 5.24 4.06 -9.22
CA ILE A 171 4.44 4.88 -8.32
C ILE A 171 4.44 4.22 -6.95
N LEU A 172 4.59 4.99 -5.89
CA LEU A 172 4.54 4.53 -4.51
C LEU A 172 3.39 5.23 -3.80
N VAL A 173 2.57 4.46 -3.09
CA VAL A 173 1.45 4.97 -2.29
C VAL A 173 1.54 4.44 -0.87
N GLY A 174 1.60 5.34 0.12
CA GLY A 174 1.68 5.00 1.53
C GLY A 174 2.52 6.02 2.31
N ALA A 175 2.97 5.65 3.51
CA ALA A 175 3.81 6.52 4.35
C ALA A 175 5.24 5.99 4.54
N HIS A 176 5.41 4.72 4.93
CA HIS A 176 6.72 4.14 5.24
C HIS A 176 7.07 2.98 4.31
N THR A 177 8.32 2.93 3.85
CA THR A 177 8.84 1.83 3.01
C THR A 177 9.71 0.84 3.74
N VAL A 178 10.02 1.11 5.01
CA VAL A 178 10.75 0.15 5.81
C VAL A 178 9.87 -1.07 5.99
N ASP A 179 10.34 -2.17 5.43
CA ASP A 179 9.82 -3.49 5.69
C ASP A 179 10.35 -3.99 7.04
N HIS A 180 9.44 -4.41 7.91
CA HIS A 180 9.77 -4.97 9.21
C HIS A 180 9.75 -6.49 9.25
N GLU A 181 9.54 -7.19 8.12
CA GLU A 181 9.47 -8.66 8.09
C GLU A 181 10.82 -9.31 8.41
N ALA A 182 11.90 -8.77 7.84
CA ALA A 182 13.26 -9.28 8.06
C ALA A 182 13.89 -8.84 9.40
N ARG A 183 13.19 -8.04 10.21
CA ARG A 183 13.66 -7.73 11.57
C ARG A 183 13.37 -8.96 12.43
N SER A 184 14.42 -9.75 12.63
CA SER A 184 14.46 -11.12 13.17
C SER A 184 13.91 -11.30 14.58
N GLU A 185 13.55 -10.22 15.26
CA GLU A 185 12.95 -10.27 16.58
C GLU A 185 11.49 -9.86 16.44
N ASP A 186 10.63 -10.88 16.52
CA ASP A 186 9.34 -10.67 17.17
C ASP A 186 9.68 -10.07 18.54
N PRO A 187 9.39 -8.77 18.70
CA PRO A 187 8.07 -8.28 18.36
C PRO A 187 7.98 -7.08 17.39
N ALA A 188 7.02 -7.16 16.47
CA ALA A 188 6.70 -6.03 15.59
C ALA A 188 5.82 -5.00 16.31
N ARG A 189 5.87 -3.72 15.94
CA ARG A 189 5.03 -2.67 16.56
C ARG A 189 3.87 -2.19 15.68
N ARG A 190 3.83 -2.70 14.44
CA ARG A 190 2.88 -2.33 13.36
C ARG A 190 2.92 -3.38 12.25
N LEU A 191 2.00 -3.32 11.29
CA LEU A 191 2.09 -4.05 10.01
C LEU A 191 3.50 -3.93 9.40
N HIS A 192 4.01 -5.03 8.82
CA HIS A 192 5.37 -5.07 8.28
C HIS A 192 5.53 -4.06 7.14
N ARG A 193 4.56 -4.04 6.23
CA ARG A 193 4.48 -3.08 5.12
C ARG A 193 3.19 -2.27 5.25
N VAL A 194 3.26 -1.00 4.87
CA VAL A 194 2.14 -0.05 4.88
C VAL A 194 2.06 0.75 3.57
N THR A 195 2.86 0.35 2.59
CA THR A 195 3.07 1.06 1.33
C THR A 195 3.03 0.06 0.19
N ARG A 196 2.46 0.46 -0.93
CA ARG A 196 2.43 -0.33 -2.17
C ARG A 196 3.14 0.41 -3.29
N THR A 197 3.76 -0.36 -4.18
CA THR A 197 4.42 0.16 -5.37
C THR A 197 3.79 -0.42 -6.62
N TYR A 198 3.55 0.43 -7.62
CA TYR A 198 2.91 0.12 -8.89
C TYR A 198 3.90 0.37 -10.01
N SER A 199 4.05 -0.61 -10.90
CA SER A 199 4.91 -0.47 -12.08
C SER A 199 4.22 0.41 -13.12
N ILE A 200 4.98 1.33 -13.73
CA ILE A 200 4.48 2.17 -14.82
C ILE A 200 4.70 1.43 -16.13
N VAL A 201 3.69 0.69 -16.56
CA VAL A 201 3.70 -0.09 -17.82
C VAL A 201 2.85 0.54 -18.92
N ASP A 202 2.10 1.58 -18.58
CA ASP A 202 1.30 2.40 -19.50
C ASP A 202 1.29 3.87 -19.03
N THR A 203 0.86 4.79 -19.90
CA THR A 203 0.80 6.23 -19.60
C THR A 203 -0.19 6.55 -18.50
N VAL A 204 -1.18 5.70 -18.26
CA VAL A 204 -2.11 5.82 -17.14
C VAL A 204 -2.01 4.58 -16.26
N THR A 205 -1.63 4.77 -15.00
CA THR A 205 -1.53 3.69 -14.02
C THR A 205 -2.57 3.89 -12.91
N SER A 206 -3.38 2.86 -12.66
CA SER A 206 -4.33 2.85 -11.55
C SER A 206 -3.62 2.45 -10.25
N ILE A 207 -3.92 3.16 -9.17
CA ILE A 207 -3.31 2.99 -7.85
C ILE A 207 -4.38 2.92 -6.76
N VAL A 208 -4.11 2.17 -5.69
CA VAL A 208 -5.05 2.01 -4.57
C VAL A 208 -4.33 1.44 -3.35
N ASN A 209 -4.52 2.05 -2.18
CA ASN A 209 -3.96 1.54 -0.93
C ASN A 209 -5.07 1.51 0.13
N PRO A 210 -5.25 0.39 0.87
CA PRO A 210 -6.30 0.32 1.89
C PRO A 210 -6.06 1.29 3.06
N LEU A 211 -4.81 1.67 3.30
CA LEU A 211 -4.43 2.70 4.28
C LEU A 211 -4.39 4.11 3.68
N GLY A 212 -4.47 4.24 2.35
CA GLY A 212 -4.19 5.50 1.67
C GLY A 212 -2.72 5.92 1.79
N GLY A 213 -2.46 7.22 1.76
CA GLY A 213 -1.14 7.80 1.98
C GLY A 213 -0.66 8.70 0.86
N GLY A 214 0.55 9.25 1.04
CA GLY A 214 1.17 10.11 0.03
C GLY A 214 1.46 9.35 -1.26
N VAL A 215 1.31 10.04 -2.39
CA VAL A 215 1.67 9.53 -3.71
C VAL A 215 3.06 10.06 -4.07
N TYR A 216 3.95 9.15 -4.43
CA TYR A 216 5.34 9.44 -4.78
C TYR A 216 5.72 8.75 -6.09
N ILE A 217 6.67 9.32 -6.80
CA ILE A 217 7.34 8.66 -7.92
C ILE A 217 8.71 8.16 -7.45
N LEU A 218 8.95 6.88 -7.67
CA LEU A 218 10.26 6.26 -7.52
C LEU A 218 11.01 6.42 -8.85
N VAL A 219 11.97 7.34 -8.86
CA VAL A 219 12.82 7.64 -10.01
C VAL A 219 14.01 6.68 -9.99
N PRO A 220 14.20 5.85 -11.04
CA PRO A 220 15.27 4.87 -11.05
C PRO A 220 16.65 5.54 -11.05
N TYR A 221 17.63 4.84 -10.48
CA TYR A 221 19.03 5.24 -10.52
C TYR A 221 19.51 5.40 -11.98
N LEU A 222 20.32 6.40 -12.25
CA LEU A 222 20.80 6.83 -13.59
C LEU A 222 19.73 7.41 -14.53
N SER A 223 18.49 7.63 -14.06
CA SER A 223 17.51 8.39 -14.83
C SER A 223 18.02 9.82 -15.07
N ASN A 224 17.75 10.38 -16.25
CA ASN A 224 18.16 11.73 -16.62
C ASN A 224 17.07 12.49 -17.40
N LEU A 225 15.80 12.26 -17.08
CA LEU A 225 14.69 12.90 -17.78
C LEU A 225 14.47 14.38 -17.38
N GLY A 226 15.19 14.88 -16.37
CA GLY A 226 15.07 16.26 -15.92
C GLY A 226 13.76 16.53 -15.19
N GLN A 227 13.24 17.75 -15.32
CA GLN A 227 11.96 18.13 -14.75
C GLN A 227 10.82 17.63 -15.64
N ILE A 228 9.85 16.93 -15.05
CA ILE A 228 8.69 16.37 -15.76
C ILE A 228 7.40 16.71 -15.00
N GLU A 229 6.33 17.00 -15.74
CA GLU A 229 4.95 17.05 -15.24
C GLU A 229 4.29 15.68 -15.29
N ILE A 230 3.55 15.34 -14.23
CA ILE A 230 2.73 14.14 -14.08
C ILE A 230 1.33 14.49 -13.57
#